data_AF-A0A1S6J9I8-F1
#
_entry.id   AF-A0A1S6J9I8-F1
#
_cell.length_a   1.000
_cell.length_b   1.000
_cell.length_c   1.000
_cell.angle_alpha   90.00
_cell.angle_beta   90.00
_cell.angle_gamma   90.00
#
_symmetry.space_group_name_H-M   'P 1'
#
loop_
_entity.id
_entity.type
_entity.pdbx_description
1 polymer ?
#
loop_
_entity_poly.entity_id
_entity_poly.type
_entity_poly.pdbx_seq_one_letter_code
_entity_poly.pdbx_strand_id
1 'polypeptide(L)' 'MYQAVRARLSALVCGAVRAARRDAGMVTSEYAMGIVAAVAFAVVLYKVVTSGAVSAELQGIVKQALDARM' A
#
# COMPACT_ATOMS: atom_id res chain seq x y z
N MET A 1 10.18 51.99 4.97
CA MET A 1 9.37 51.12 5.85
C MET A 1 8.76 49.92 5.11
N TYR A 2 8.12 50.10 3.95
CA TYR A 2 7.50 49.01 3.18
C TYR A 2 8.43 47.86 2.75
N GLN A 3 9.71 48.13 2.46
CA GLN A 3 10.66 47.09 2.05
C GLN A 3 10.99 46.12 3.18
N ALA A 4 11.16 46.63 4.40
CA ALA A 4 11.39 45.80 5.58
C ALA A 4 10.16 44.94 5.91
N VAL A 5 8.96 45.50 5.75
CA VAL A 5 7.69 44.77 5.94
C VAL A 5 7.53 43.66 4.88
N ARG A 6 7.84 43.95 3.60
CA ARG A 6 7.79 42.96 2.51
C ARG A 6 8.81 41.84 2.68
N ALA A 7 10.03 42.15 3.11
CA ALA A 7 11.06 41.14 3.36
C ALA A 7 10.70 40.19 4.51
N ARG A 8 10.04 40.70 5.56
CA ARG A 8 9.56 39.89 6.67
C ARG A 8 8.38 39.02 6.26
N LEU A 9 7.43 39.57 5.49
CA LEU A 9 6.33 38.81 4.90
C LEU A 9 6.82 37.69 3.98
N SER A 10 7.77 37.96 3.10
CA SER A 10 8.30 36.93 2.19
C SER A 10 9.04 35.83 2.92
N ALA A 11 9.80 36.16 3.98
CA ALA A 11 10.46 35.17 4.81
C ALA A 11 9.45 34.26 5.55
N LEU A 12 8.37 34.82 6.08
CA LEU A 12 7.30 34.06 6.73
C LEU A 12 6.58 33.14 5.73
N VAL A 13 6.27 33.64 4.54
CA VAL A 13 5.64 32.85 3.46
C VAL A 13 6.56 31.72 3.00
N CYS A 14 7.85 31.99 2.75
CA CYS A 14 8.82 30.95 2.38
C CYS A 14 8.98 29.88 3.47
N GLY A 15 8.95 30.29 4.74
CA GLY A 15 8.99 29.37 5.88
C GLY A 15 7.77 28.45 5.93
N ALA A 16 6.57 29.04 5.79
CA ALA A 16 5.31 28.30 5.76
C ALA A 16 5.22 27.33 4.58
N VAL A 17 5.66 27.75 3.38
CA VAL A 17 5.69 26.87 2.19
C VAL A 17 6.66 25.71 2.38
N ARG A 18 7.82 25.92 3.01
CA ARG A 18 8.76 24.83 3.33
C ARG A 18 8.23 23.86 4.38
N ALA A 19 7.51 24.35 5.40
CA ALA A 19 6.87 23.50 6.41
C ALA A 19 5.77 22.64 5.78
N ALA A 20 4.87 23.25 4.99
CA ALA A 20 3.83 22.54 4.26
C ALA A 20 4.38 21.48 3.30
N ARG A 21 5.54 21.73 2.66
CA ARG A 21 6.22 20.72 1.83
C ARG A 21 6.88 19.58 2.62
N ARG A 22 7.26 19.78 3.88
CA ARG A 22 7.74 18.69 4.75
C ARG A 22 6.59 17.80 5.19
N ASP A 23 5.43 18.37 5.51
CA ASP A 23 4.24 17.62 5.92
C ASP A 23 3.61 16.84 4.76
N ALA A 24 3.83 17.29 3.50
CA ALA A 24 3.46 16.53 2.31
C ALA A 24 4.14 15.14 2.21
N GLY A 25 5.28 14.95 2.90
CA GLY A 25 5.96 13.66 3.00
C GLY A 25 5.46 12.76 4.15
N MET A 26 4.75 13.32 5.14
CA MET A 26 4.18 12.55 6.26
C MET A 26 2.92 11.78 5.85
N VAL A 27 2.17 12.29 4.87
CA VAL A 27 0.97 11.62 4.34
C VAL A 27 1.34 10.48 3.37
N THR A 28 2.44 10.57 2.63
CA THR A 28 2.78 9.54 1.62
C THR A 28 3.43 8.27 2.18
N SER A 29 4.15 8.35 3.31
CA SER A 29 4.84 7.19 3.89
C SER A 29 3.88 6.19 4.55
N GLU A 30 2.82 6.67 5.19
CA GLU A 30 1.83 5.82 5.85
C GLU A 30 1.02 5.00 4.83
N TYR A 31 0.54 5.66 3.77
CA TYR A 31 -0.15 4.98 2.67
C TYR A 31 0.79 4.03 1.90
N ALA A 32 2.06 4.41 1.68
CA ALA A 32 3.03 3.54 1.05
C ALA A 32 3.26 2.25 1.86
N MET A 33 3.38 2.36 3.18
CA MET A 33 3.50 1.18 4.05
C MET A 33 2.23 0.32 4.03
N GLY A 34 1.05 0.94 3.96
CA GLY A 34 -0.22 0.23 3.78
C GLY A 34 -0.26 -0.61 2.50
N ILE A 35 0.23 -0.06 1.38
CA ILE A 35 0.34 -0.80 0.11
C ILE A 35 1.34 -1.95 0.24
N VAL A 36 2.52 -1.72 0.82
CA VAL A 36 3.53 -2.78 1.03
C VAL A 36 2.95 -3.93 1.87
N ALA A 37 2.26 -3.61 2.96
CA ALA A 37 1.61 -4.61 3.81
C ALA A 37 0.53 -5.40 3.05
N ALA A 38 -0.32 -4.72 2.27
CA ALA A 38 -1.35 -5.36 1.46
C ALA A 38 -0.75 -6.30 0.40
N VAL A 39 0.29 -5.87 -0.30
CA VAL A 39 0.98 -6.67 -1.32
C VAL A 39 1.67 -7.88 -0.67
N ALA A 40 2.34 -7.69 0.47
CA ALA A 40 2.97 -8.80 1.19
C ALA A 40 1.94 -9.87 1.60
N PHE A 41 0.79 -9.43 2.12
CA PHE A 41 -0.30 -10.35 2.47
C PHE A 41 -0.88 -11.07 1.24
N ALA A 42 -1.07 -10.36 0.13
CA ALA A 42 -1.52 -10.96 -1.13
C ALA A 42 -0.56 -12.04 -1.65
N VAL A 43 0.75 -11.82 -1.53
CA VAL A 43 1.77 -12.82 -1.90
C VAL A 43 1.68 -14.06 -1.02
N VAL A 44 1.49 -13.90 0.28
CA VAL A 44 1.30 -15.03 1.20
C VAL A 44 0.05 -15.82 0.83
N LEU A 45 -1.08 -15.15 0.60
CA LEU A 45 -2.31 -15.80 0.17
C LEU A 45 -2.16 -16.52 -1.17
N TYR A 46 -1.48 -15.90 -2.13
CA TYR A 46 -1.17 -16.53 -3.41
C TYR A 46 -0.40 -17.83 -3.21
N LYS A 47 0.62 -17.84 -2.34
CA LYS A 47 1.39 -19.05 -2.02
C LYS A 47 0.55 -20.13 -1.34
N VAL A 48 -0.39 -19.75 -0.48
CA VAL A 48 -1.32 -20.70 0.16
C VAL A 48 -2.23 -21.34 -0.88
N VAL A 49 -2.91 -20.52 -1.71
CA VAL A 49 -3.86 -21.02 -2.71
C VAL A 49 -3.17 -21.81 -3.82
N THR A 50 -1.93 -21.48 -4.17
CA THR A 50 -1.12 -22.21 -5.16
C THR A 50 -0.29 -23.34 -4.56
N SER A 51 -0.47 -23.65 -3.27
CA SER A 51 0.28 -24.72 -2.62
C SER A 51 -0.14 -26.10 -3.11
N GLY A 52 0.78 -27.07 -2.96
CA GLY A 52 0.52 -28.48 -3.27
C GLY A 52 -0.63 -29.09 -2.45
N ALA A 53 -0.81 -28.65 -1.20
CA ALA A 53 -1.90 -29.14 -0.35
C ALA A 53 -3.27 -28.72 -0.90
N VAL A 54 -3.45 -27.44 -1.25
CA VAL A 54 -4.70 -26.93 -1.81
C VAL A 54 -4.99 -27.58 -3.17
N SER A 55 -3.97 -27.72 -4.03
CA SER A 55 -4.16 -28.34 -5.35
C SER A 55 -4.47 -29.84 -5.26
N ALA A 56 -3.90 -30.56 -4.28
CA ALA A 56 -4.21 -31.98 -4.06
C ALA A 56 -5.66 -32.19 -3.59
N GLU A 57 -6.12 -31.39 -2.63
CA GLU A 57 -7.51 -31.43 -2.16
C GLU A 57 -8.50 -31.13 -3.28
N LEU A 58 -8.24 -30.07 -4.07
CA LEU A 58 -9.07 -29.73 -5.22
C LEU A 58 -9.10 -30.85 -6.27
N GLN A 59 -7.96 -31.49 -6.54
CA GLN A 59 -7.90 -32.68 -7.41
C GLN A 59 -8.72 -33.83 -6.86
N GLY A 60 -8.69 -34.07 -5.55
CA GLY A 60 -9.50 -35.07 -4.87
C GLY A 60 -10.99 -34.83 -5.06
N ILE A 61 -11.45 -33.59 -4.85
CA ILE A 61 -12.85 -33.19 -5.04
C ILE A 61 -13.28 -33.39 -6.50
N VAL A 62 -12.45 -32.97 -7.46
CA VAL A 62 -12.74 -33.14 -8.90
C VAL A 62 -12.83 -34.63 -9.24
N LYS A 63 -11.89 -35.45 -8.77
CA LYS A 63 -11.90 -36.89 -9.00
C LYS A 63 -13.17 -37.54 -8.44
N GLN A 64 -13.53 -37.22 -7.20
CA GLN A 64 -14.77 -37.70 -6.58
C GLN A 64 -16.01 -37.32 -7.39
N ALA A 65 -16.06 -36.08 -7.91
CA ALA A 65 -17.17 -35.63 -8.74
C ALA A 65 -17.25 -36.34 -10.10
N LEU A 66 -16.10 -36.72 -10.68
CA LEU A 66 -16.05 -37.53 -11.90
C LEU A 66 -16.46 -38.98 -11.64
N ASP A 67 -15.95 -39.58 -10.57
CA ASP A 67 -16.26 -40.97 -10.19
C ASP A 67 -17.75 -41.14 -9.83
N ALA A 68 -18.39 -40.14 -9.20
CA ALA A 68 -19.82 -40.18 -8.88
C ALA A 68 -20.75 -40.07 -10.11
N ARG A 69 -20.23 -39.72 -11.28
CA ARG A 69 -20.99 -39.58 -12.53
C ARG A 69 -20.88 -40.78 -13.47
N MET A 70 -19.96 -41.72 -13.19
CA MET A 70 -19.91 -43.04 -13.83
C MET A 70 -20.67 -44.07 -13.00
#